data_AF-A0A2E4FWV2-F1
#
_entry.id   AF-A0A2E4FWV2-F1
#
_cell.length_a   1.000
_cell.length_b   1.000
_cell.length_c   1.000
_cell.angle_alpha   90.00
_cell.angle_beta   90.00
_cell.angle_gamma   90.00
#
_symmetry.space_group_name_H-M   'P 1'
#
loop_
_entity.id
_entity.type
_entity.pdbx_description
1 polymer ?
#
loop_
_entity_poly.entity_id
_entity_poly.type
_entity_poly.pdbx_seq_one_letter_code
_entity_poly.pdbx_strand_id
1 'polypeptide(L)'
;QSGGVFPVVFGELWNINPLVVQEGVYPLWHEKGAIGGLLKGLFGYNGNPYGMELLAYAAYLIIVGGAFIRAQVSQLAASQLAQ
;
A
#
# COMPACT_ATOMS: atom_id res chain seq x y z
N GLN A 1 29.01 6.64 -6.03
CA GLN A 1 27.89 6.24 -5.15
C GLN A 1 26.67 7.05 -5.56
N SER A 2 25.86 6.53 -6.49
CA SER A 2 24.60 7.18 -6.93
C SER A 2 23.43 6.19 -6.93
N GLY A 3 23.57 5.07 -6.20
CA GLY A 3 22.70 3.91 -6.34
C GLY A 3 21.81 3.63 -5.13
N GLY A 4 21.56 4.60 -4.24
CA GLY A 4 20.72 4.38 -3.05
C GLY A 4 19.22 4.52 -3.33
N VAL A 5 18.84 5.52 -4.13
CA VAL A 5 17.43 5.79 -4.47
C VAL A 5 16.89 4.78 -5.48
N PHE A 6 17.73 4.36 -6.44
CA PHE A 6 17.32 3.45 -7.50
C PHE A 6 16.78 2.09 -6.99
N PRO A 7 17.48 1.34 -6.11
CA PRO A 7 16.97 0.07 -5.58
C PRO A 7 15.80 0.26 -4.61
N VAL A 8 15.73 1.37 -3.88
CA VAL A 8 14.61 1.63 -2.95
C VAL A 8 13.33 1.94 -3.70
N VAL A 9 13.39 2.66 -4.82
CA VAL A 9 12.20 3.05 -5.58
C VAL A 9 11.78 1.95 -6.56
N PHE A 10 12.74 1.37 -7.30
CA PHE A 10 12.47 0.43 -8.38
C PHE A 10 12.66 -1.05 -7.99
N GLY A 11 13.11 -1.34 -6.77
CA GLY A 11 13.25 -2.70 -6.25
C GLY A 11 12.12 -3.10 -5.30
N GLU A 12 12.06 -4.39 -5.01
CA GLU A 12 11.28 -4.93 -3.89
C GLU A 12 11.87 -4.39 -2.57
N LEU A 13 11.02 -3.84 -1.71
CA LEU A 13 11.46 -3.30 -0.42
C LEU A 13 11.66 -4.41 0.63
N TRP A 14 10.79 -5.40 0.60
CA TRP A 14 10.84 -6.60 1.43
C TRP A 14 10.19 -7.75 0.69
N ASN A 15 10.41 -8.97 1.16
CA ASN A 15 9.72 -10.14 0.67
C ASN A 15 9.43 -11.09 1.84
N ILE A 16 8.16 -11.20 2.21
CA ILE A 16 7.69 -12.13 3.25
C ILE A 16 7.15 -13.43 2.67
N ASN A 17 7.15 -13.57 1.34
CA ASN A 17 6.76 -14.82 0.71
C ASN A 17 7.87 -15.86 0.96
N PRO A 18 7.54 -17.00 1.60
CA PRO A 18 8.52 -18.08 1.77
C PRO A 18 8.92 -18.67 0.42
N LEU A 19 10.12 -19.25 0.36
CA LEU A 19 10.60 -19.96 -0.83
C LEU A 19 9.64 -21.10 -1.21
N VAL A 20 9.32 -21.17 -2.50
CA VAL A 20 8.41 -22.17 -3.07
C VAL A 20 9.24 -23.21 -3.81
N VAL A 21 9.08 -24.48 -3.43
CA VAL A 21 9.84 -25.61 -4.02
C VAL A 21 9.14 -26.17 -5.26
N GLN A 22 7.82 -26.03 -5.34
CA GLN A 22 7.00 -26.53 -6.44
C GLN A 22 5.92 -25.51 -6.80
N GLU A 23 5.90 -25.09 -8.06
CA GLU A 23 4.86 -24.18 -8.57
C GLU A 23 3.46 -24.78 -8.39
N GLY A 24 2.51 -23.94 -7.96
CA GLY A 24 1.16 -24.36 -7.61
C GLY A 24 0.98 -24.83 -6.16
N VAL A 25 2.07 -25.08 -5.42
CA VAL A 25 2.02 -25.44 -3.99
C VAL A 25 2.56 -24.27 -3.16
N TYR A 26 1.66 -23.38 -2.74
CA TYR A 26 2.01 -22.18 -2.01
C TYR A 26 1.60 -22.26 -0.52
N PRO A 27 2.45 -21.80 0.41
CA PRO A 27 2.07 -21.65 1.82
C PRO A 27 0.87 -20.71 1.99
N LEU A 28 0.06 -20.92 3.04
CA LEU A 28 -1.23 -20.24 3.21
C LEU A 28 -1.17 -18.71 3.05
N TRP A 29 -0.15 -18.08 3.65
CA TRP A 29 0.04 -16.63 3.66
C TRP A 29 0.83 -16.09 2.46
N HIS A 30 1.38 -16.95 1.61
CA HIS A 30 2.01 -16.52 0.37
C HIS A 30 0.97 -15.76 -0.48
N GLU A 31 1.38 -14.76 -1.25
CA GLU A 31 0.47 -13.96 -2.10
C GLU A 31 -0.30 -14.78 -3.17
N LYS A 32 0.19 -15.99 -3.45
CA LYS A 32 -0.41 -17.00 -4.33
C LYS A 32 -1.02 -18.19 -3.57
N GLY A 33 -0.92 -18.17 -2.24
CA GLY A 33 -1.53 -19.15 -1.34
C GLY A 33 -3.01 -18.89 -1.10
N ALA A 34 -3.68 -19.80 -0.39
CA ALA A 34 -5.13 -19.73 -0.21
C ALA A 34 -5.60 -18.45 0.51
N ILE A 35 -4.91 -18.06 1.59
CA ILE A 35 -5.29 -16.87 2.38
C ILE A 35 -4.70 -15.60 1.74
N GLY A 36 -3.40 -15.62 1.43
CA GLY A 36 -2.73 -14.46 0.82
C GLY A 36 -3.33 -14.09 -0.53
N GLY A 37 -3.67 -15.06 -1.37
CA GLY A 37 -4.33 -14.84 -2.66
C GLY A 37 -5.74 -14.26 -2.53
N LEU A 38 -6.52 -14.73 -1.54
CA LEU A 38 -7.83 -14.14 -1.24
C LEU A 38 -7.69 -12.68 -0.80
N LEU A 39 -6.77 -12.39 0.13
CA LEU A 39 -6.52 -11.03 0.59
C LEU A 39 -5.96 -10.13 -0.52
N LYS A 40 -5.18 -10.70 -1.45
CA LYS A 40 -4.68 -9.99 -2.63
C LYS A 40 -5.83 -9.57 -3.54
N GLY A 41 -6.76 -10.48 -3.81
CA GLY A 41 -7.94 -10.20 -4.63
C GLY A 41 -8.91 -9.20 -4.01
N LEU A 42 -9.11 -9.24 -2.69
CA LEU A 42 -10.11 -8.41 -2.00
C LEU A 42 -9.55 -7.06 -1.53
N PHE A 43 -8.31 -7.05 -1.03
CA PHE A 43 -7.73 -5.90 -0.32
C PHE A 43 -6.38 -5.45 -0.89
N GLY A 44 -5.86 -6.12 -1.92
CA GLY A 44 -4.57 -5.78 -2.52
C GLY A 44 -3.35 -6.18 -1.69
N TYR A 45 -3.46 -7.22 -0.85
CA TYR A 45 -2.30 -7.78 -0.14
C TYR A 45 -1.12 -8.06 -1.08
N ASN A 46 0.06 -7.53 -0.74
CA ASN A 46 1.30 -7.70 -1.49
C ASN A 46 2.44 -8.06 -0.52
N GLY A 47 2.92 -9.30 -0.61
CA GLY A 47 3.98 -9.84 0.25
C GLY A 47 5.39 -9.40 -0.16
N ASN A 48 5.55 -8.84 -1.36
CA ASN A 48 6.83 -8.37 -1.89
C ASN A 48 6.66 -7.07 -2.69
N PRO A 49 6.26 -5.97 -2.05
CA PRO A 49 5.94 -4.75 -2.76
C PRO A 49 7.19 -4.04 -3.27
N TYR A 50 7.03 -3.41 -4.42
CA TYR A 50 8.00 -2.48 -4.97
C TYR A 50 7.93 -1.13 -4.25
N GLY A 51 9.06 -0.42 -4.22
CA GLY A 51 9.12 0.94 -3.66
C GLY A 51 8.08 1.90 -4.24
N MET A 52 7.84 1.82 -5.55
CA MET A 52 6.82 2.60 -6.23
C MET A 52 5.40 2.35 -5.70
N GLU A 53 5.06 1.13 -5.31
CA GLU A 53 3.73 0.82 -4.74
C GLU A 53 3.56 1.50 -3.39
N LEU A 54 4.59 1.46 -2.54
CA LEU A 54 4.57 2.16 -1.25
C LEU A 54 4.48 3.68 -1.43
N LEU A 55 5.22 4.24 -2.39
CA LEU A 55 5.16 5.67 -2.72
C LEU A 55 3.78 6.08 -3.25
N ALA A 56 3.18 5.26 -4.13
CA ALA A 56 1.83 5.50 -4.64
C ALA A 56 0.81 5.46 -3.50
N TYR A 57 0.93 4.51 -2.58
CA TYR A 57 0.04 4.41 -1.42
C TYR A 57 0.21 5.60 -0.46
N ALA A 58 1.45 6.01 -0.18
CA ALA A 58 1.72 7.21 0.62
C ALA A 58 1.14 8.48 -0.02
N ALA A 59 1.30 8.63 -1.35
CA ALA A 59 0.71 9.74 -2.09
C ALA A 59 -0.82 9.72 -2.03
N TYR A 60 -1.44 8.54 -2.18
CA TYR A 60 -2.88 8.37 -2.02
C TYR A 60 -3.37 8.83 -0.64
N LEU A 61 -2.72 8.38 0.45
CA LEU A 61 -3.08 8.77 1.81
C LEU A 61 -2.95 10.28 2.05
N ILE A 62 -1.88 10.90 1.53
CA ILE A 62 -1.67 12.35 1.65
C ILE A 62 -2.77 13.13 0.92
N ILE A 63 -3.08 12.73 -0.31
CA ILE A 63 -4.07 13.44 -1.14
C ILE A 63 -5.48 13.28 -0.55
N VAL A 64 -5.91 12.04 -0.31
CA VAL A 64 -7.26 11.76 0.18
C VAL A 64 -7.42 12.24 1.62
N GLY A 65 -6.45 11.94 2.49
CA GLY A 65 -6.47 12.40 3.87
C GLY A 65 -6.44 13.93 3.97
N GLY A 66 -5.61 14.59 3.17
CA GLY A 66 -5.56 16.05 3.10
C GLY A 66 -6.87 16.67 2.60
N ALA A 67 -7.49 16.08 1.57
CA ALA A 67 -8.79 16.51 1.07
C ALA A 67 -9.90 16.33 2.13
N PHE A 68 -9.90 15.20 2.83
CA PHE A 68 -10.85 14.92 3.92
C PHE A 68 -10.71 15.94 5.06
N ILE A 69 -9.49 16.16 5.55
CA ILE A 69 -9.23 17.14 6.62
C ILE A 69 -9.69 18.54 6.18
N ARG A 70 -9.36 18.96 4.96
CA ARG A 70 -9.80 20.25 4.41
C ARG A 70 -11.31 20.37 4.38
N ALA A 71 -12.02 19.32 3.96
CA ALA A 71 -13.48 19.32 3.92
C ALA A 71 -14.08 19.50 5.32
N GLN A 72 -13.55 18.79 6.32
CA GLN A 72 -14.00 18.90 7.72
C GLN A 72 -13.80 20.31 8.28
N VAL A 73 -12.62 20.91 8.06
CA VAL A 73 -12.32 22.28 8.52
C VAL A 73 -13.26 23.29 7.86
N SER A 74 -13.53 23.12 6.57
CA SER A 74 -14.41 24.01 5.81
C SER A 74 -15.86 23.94 6.29
N GLN A 75 -16.35 22.74 6.61
CA GLN A 75 -17.69 22.54 7.19
C GLN A 75 -17.81 23.17 8.57
N LEU A 76 -16.81 22.99 9.44
CA LEU A 76 -16.81 23.61 10.77
C LEU A 76 -16.83 25.14 10.68
N ALA A 77 -15.99 25.73 9.83
CA ALA A 77 -15.98 27.17 9.61
C ALA A 77 -17.33 27.70 9.10
N ALA A 78 -17.96 27.00 8.15
CA ALA A 78 -19.28 27.36 7.65
C ALA A 78 -20.36 27.29 8.74
N SER A 79 -20.31 26.30 9.63
CA SER A 79 -21.27 26.18 10.74
C SER A 79 -21.16 27.31 11.76
N GLN A 80 -19.96 27.83 12.03
CA GLN A 80 -19.76 28.95 12.95
C GLN A 80 -20.25 30.28 12.39
N LEU A 81 -20.16 30.49 11.07
CA LEU A 81 -20.69 31.70 10.41
C LEU A 81 -22.22 31.71 10.34
N ALA A 82 -22.87 30.56 10.49
CA ALA A 82 -24.31 30.41 10.44
C ALA A 82 -24.99 30.55 11.82
N GLN A 83 -24.22 30.69 12.90
CA GLN A 83 -24.68 30.95 14.27
C GLN A 83 -24.56 32.45 14.61
#